data_AF-A0A7M7MTV6-F1
#
_entry.id   AF-A0A7M7MTV6-F1
#
_cell.length_a   1.000
_cell.length_b   1.000
_cell.length_c   1.000
_cell.angle_alpha   90.00
_cell.angle_beta   90.00
_cell.angle_gamma   90.00
#
_symmetry.space_group_name_H-M   'P 1'
#
loop_
_entity.id
_entity.type
_entity.pdbx_description
1 polymer ?
#
loop_
_entity_poly.entity_id
_entity_poly.type
_entity_poly.pdbx_seq_one_letter_code
_entity_poly.pdbx_strand_id
1 'polypeptide(L)'
;MYILHSLFLTIFLFIQKFTYYVHSEDNMAINKDNEEGNSIPSQITVTSWNDMPFSGIVQKNGKWIGQGYAFYIFDLISSKLNFTYTIIPPKEHILGNESSGILGLLYEKKVDIAVAFLPMLPEMRRYCSFSTLLDETKLTAVMKRPQESATSSGLLAPFEKTVWLLVLTSLIFVGPIIYLFANMRAKLWHDPTSENFSLSSCFWFVYSSLLKQGTNIIALTDSTRMLFATWWIFILILTSFYTANLTAFLTRPQFTLSISSLEDIVHKEYNWITYKGRIVDFLLSQNQQNDLSLLNISKQQGKGIFKYYEPSRPILELVSTKRLFLEETHYLESLIFKDYVNKTRDHLEHNLRCTYVIMPGNILVTSRAFGFSHGSTIEKHINKMLLRLRETGITQFKKKEDLPLAEICPVDLRSTERQLRNTDLLLTYKVVIGGYTIATIIFLFELIYACISYRLQNSRKKICLPCCVIKEKIQNSLNNNFSNEKCIIMLKKSSPIIYQNHENVLIQGKRQFINGRSYYVITNPVGDRKLIPIRTPSAFLFQYTT
;
A
#
# COMPACT_ATOMS: atom_id res chain seq x y z
N MET A 1 44.06 0.08 -40.15
CA MET A 1 44.63 -1.27 -39.91
C MET A 1 45.57 -1.32 -38.70
N TYR A 2 46.44 -0.33 -38.47
CA TYR A 2 47.36 -0.31 -37.31
C TYR A 2 46.71 -0.21 -35.91
N ILE A 3 45.58 0.50 -35.79
CA ILE A 3 44.90 0.68 -34.49
C ILE A 3 44.24 -0.63 -34.01
N LEU A 4 43.69 -1.42 -34.93
CA LEU A 4 43.05 -2.70 -34.59
C LEU A 4 44.08 -3.73 -34.10
N HIS A 5 45.29 -3.70 -34.66
CA HIS A 5 46.38 -4.60 -34.29
C HIS A 5 46.99 -4.26 -32.93
N SER A 6 47.03 -2.97 -32.57
CA SER A 6 47.46 -2.51 -31.25
C SER A 6 46.47 -2.92 -30.15
N LEU A 7 45.16 -2.81 -30.44
CA LEU A 7 44.09 -3.20 -29.53
C LEU A 7 44.06 -4.71 -29.27
N PHE A 8 44.32 -5.53 -30.29
CA PHE A 8 44.42 -6.98 -30.11
C PHE A 8 45.65 -7.37 -29.27
N LEU A 9 46.79 -6.69 -29.46
CA LEU A 9 48.00 -6.97 -28.71
C LEU A 9 47.86 -6.61 -27.22
N THR A 10 47.19 -5.48 -26.90
CA THR A 10 46.96 -5.07 -25.51
C THR A 10 45.97 -5.99 -24.80
N ILE A 11 44.91 -6.43 -25.49
CA ILE A 11 43.96 -7.41 -24.95
C ILE A 11 44.67 -8.76 -24.72
N PHE A 12 45.49 -9.21 -25.66
CA PHE A 12 46.22 -10.48 -25.54
C PHE A 12 47.22 -10.45 -24.38
N LEU A 13 47.99 -9.37 -24.24
CA LEU A 13 48.92 -9.20 -23.11
C LEU A 13 48.18 -9.09 -21.77
N PHE A 14 47.00 -8.47 -21.74
CA PHE A 14 46.18 -8.40 -20.53
C PHE A 14 45.66 -9.77 -20.11
N ILE A 15 45.16 -10.57 -21.07
CA ILE A 15 44.72 -11.95 -20.82
C ILE A 15 45.89 -12.79 -20.31
N GLN A 16 47.07 -12.69 -20.93
CA GLN A 16 48.24 -13.48 -20.55
C GLN A 16 48.74 -13.14 -19.13
N LYS A 17 48.72 -11.84 -18.78
CA LYS A 17 49.07 -11.36 -17.44
C LYS A 17 48.03 -11.76 -16.39
N PHE A 18 46.75 -11.80 -16.76
CA PHE A 18 45.66 -12.26 -15.89
C PHE A 18 45.73 -13.77 -15.65
N THR A 19 45.99 -14.58 -16.69
CA THR A 19 46.19 -16.03 -16.54
C THR A 19 47.44 -16.36 -15.72
N TYR A 20 48.52 -15.58 -15.85
CA TYR A 20 49.72 -15.78 -15.03
C TYR A 20 49.46 -15.42 -13.55
N TYR A 21 48.64 -14.40 -13.28
CA TYR A 21 48.28 -14.00 -11.92
C TYR A 21 47.36 -15.04 -11.25
N VAL A 22 46.34 -15.53 -11.97
CA VAL A 22 45.45 -16.61 -11.49
C VAL A 22 46.23 -17.90 -11.25
N HIS A 23 47.15 -18.28 -12.15
CA HIS A 23 47.97 -19.48 -11.99
C HIS A 23 49.01 -19.35 -10.86
N SER A 24 49.46 -18.12 -10.57
CA SER A 24 50.33 -17.81 -9.43
C SER A 24 49.59 -17.94 -8.09
N GLU A 25 48.36 -17.41 -7.98
CA GLU A 25 47.53 -17.57 -6.78
C GLU A 25 47.12 -19.03 -6.55
N ASP A 26 46.76 -19.75 -7.63
CA ASP A 26 46.45 -21.18 -7.55
C ASP A 26 47.68 -21.99 -7.12
N ASN A 27 48.87 -21.75 -7.68
CA ASN A 27 50.08 -22.48 -7.28
C ASN A 27 50.59 -22.12 -5.87
N MET A 28 50.34 -20.89 -5.40
CA MET A 28 50.66 -20.47 -4.03
C MET A 28 49.63 -21.00 -3.01
N ALA A 29 48.38 -21.23 -3.42
CA ALA A 29 47.35 -21.91 -2.64
C ALA A 29 47.56 -23.44 -2.60
N ILE A 30 47.95 -24.05 -3.73
CA ILE A 30 48.23 -25.50 -3.85
C ILE A 30 49.46 -25.89 -3.03
N ASN A 31 50.51 -25.05 -2.99
CA ASN A 31 51.70 -25.34 -2.18
C ASN A 31 51.53 -25.11 -0.67
N LYS A 32 50.49 -24.38 -0.23
CA LYS A 32 50.18 -24.20 1.20
C LYS A 32 49.22 -25.25 1.77
N ASP A 33 48.51 -25.99 0.91
CA ASP A 33 47.57 -27.04 1.32
C ASP A 33 48.28 -28.38 1.65
N ASN A 34 49.59 -28.50 1.38
CA ASN A 34 50.38 -29.71 1.66
C ASN A 34 51.09 -29.72 3.03
N GLU A 35 50.99 -28.65 3.83
CA GLU A 35 51.56 -28.57 5.18
C GLU A 35 50.53 -28.06 6.20
N GLU A 36 49.52 -28.87 6.51
CA GLU A 36 48.82 -28.88 7.81
C GLU A 36 47.84 -30.06 7.83
N GLY A 37 48.38 -31.26 8.03
CA GLY A 37 47.59 -32.46 8.31
C GLY A 37 46.98 -32.42 9.71
N ASN A 38 46.04 -31.52 9.96
CA ASN A 38 45.17 -31.61 11.13
C ASN A 38 43.97 -32.49 10.78
N SER A 39 44.07 -33.77 11.12
CA SER A 39 42.97 -34.73 11.00
C SER A 39 41.72 -34.24 11.74
N ILE A 40 40.57 -34.24 11.08
CA ILE A 40 39.27 -33.94 11.70
C ILE A 40 39.00 -35.00 12.79
N PRO A 41 38.61 -34.60 14.01
CA PRO A 41 38.25 -35.55 15.06
C PRO A 41 37.05 -36.40 14.64
N SER A 42 37.07 -37.69 15.00
CA SER A 42 36.00 -38.65 14.66
C SER A 42 34.68 -38.36 15.37
N GLN A 43 34.72 -37.61 16.49
CA GLN A 43 33.57 -37.21 17.27
C GLN A 43 33.63 -35.70 17.59
N ILE A 44 32.54 -34.98 17.31
CA ILE A 44 32.40 -33.54 17.53
C ILE A 44 31.23 -33.26 18.47
N THR A 45 31.40 -32.30 19.39
CA THR A 45 30.33 -31.84 20.27
C THR A 45 29.63 -30.62 19.70
N VAL A 46 28.30 -30.67 19.64
CA VAL A 46 27.48 -29.67 18.95
C VAL A 46 26.42 -29.12 19.87
N THR A 47 26.12 -27.82 19.75
CA THR A 47 24.93 -27.23 20.37
C THR A 47 24.07 -26.48 19.35
N SER A 48 22.84 -26.14 19.75
CA SER A 48 21.90 -25.34 18.97
C SER A 48 20.78 -24.81 19.86
N TRP A 49 19.94 -23.93 19.33
CA TRP A 49 18.71 -23.45 20.00
C TRP A 49 17.46 -23.80 19.21
N ASN A 50 16.32 -23.64 19.86
CA ASN A 50 15.01 -23.80 19.25
C ASN A 50 14.62 -22.52 18.52
N ASP A 51 14.93 -22.47 17.23
CA ASP A 51 14.61 -21.42 16.27
C ASP A 51 14.06 -22.03 14.97
N MET A 52 12.97 -22.78 15.10
CA MET A 52 12.35 -23.43 13.94
C MET A 52 11.79 -22.37 12.97
N PRO A 53 12.00 -22.53 11.65
CA PRO A 53 12.50 -23.73 10.96
C PRO A 53 14.03 -23.81 10.74
N PHE A 54 14.80 -22.84 11.20
CA PHE A 54 16.24 -22.76 10.93
C PHE A 54 17.04 -23.81 11.71
N SER A 55 16.77 -23.94 13.00
CA SER A 55 17.44 -24.92 13.84
C SER A 55 16.57 -25.27 15.04
N GLY A 56 16.65 -26.50 15.52
CA GLY A 56 15.97 -26.94 16.73
C GLY A 56 16.57 -28.23 17.23
N ILE A 57 16.44 -28.49 18.52
CA ILE A 57 16.85 -29.75 19.12
C ILE A 57 15.61 -30.38 19.74
N VAL A 58 15.34 -31.63 19.35
CA VAL A 58 14.22 -32.41 19.87
C VAL A 58 14.76 -33.68 20.51
N GLN A 59 14.23 -34.03 21.68
CA GLN A 59 14.55 -35.30 22.33
C GLN A 59 13.64 -36.40 21.76
N LYS A 60 14.22 -37.45 21.15
CA LYS A 60 13.50 -38.65 20.73
C LYS A 60 14.18 -39.87 21.35
N ASN A 61 13.41 -40.70 22.06
CA ASN A 61 13.90 -41.94 22.69
C ASN A 61 15.13 -41.72 23.59
N GLY A 62 15.15 -40.63 24.36
CA GLY A 62 16.26 -40.27 25.25
C GLY A 62 17.49 -39.67 24.57
N LYS A 63 17.59 -39.70 23.23
CA LYS A 63 18.68 -39.08 22.46
C LYS A 63 18.24 -37.72 21.88
N TRP A 64 19.13 -36.75 21.93
CA TRP A 64 18.93 -35.46 21.29
C TRP A 64 19.18 -35.56 19.79
N ILE A 65 18.23 -35.08 18.98
CA ILE A 65 18.29 -35.05 17.53
C ILE A 65 18.09 -33.62 17.05
N GLY A 66 18.98 -33.16 16.17
CA GLY A 66 18.88 -31.86 15.53
C GLY A 66 17.86 -31.86 14.40
N GLN A 67 17.09 -30.79 14.28
CA GLN A 67 16.11 -30.57 13.22
C GLN A 67 16.27 -29.15 12.64
N GLY A 68 15.79 -28.96 11.41
CA GLY A 68 15.83 -27.69 10.70
C GLY A 68 17.00 -27.58 9.70
N TYR A 69 17.06 -26.43 9.03
CA TYR A 69 17.99 -26.20 7.92
C TYR A 69 19.46 -26.30 8.33
N ALA A 70 19.82 -25.84 9.54
CA ALA A 70 21.19 -25.88 10.04
C ALA A 70 21.71 -27.32 10.20
N PHE A 71 20.89 -28.20 10.76
CA PHE A 71 21.25 -29.61 10.93
C PHE A 71 21.25 -30.37 9.61
N TYR A 72 20.36 -30.05 8.66
CA TYR A 72 20.43 -30.60 7.30
C TYR A 72 21.78 -30.30 6.62
N ILE A 73 22.23 -29.04 6.70
CA ILE A 73 23.55 -28.63 6.19
C ILE A 73 24.66 -29.38 6.93
N PHE A 74 24.57 -29.49 8.25
CA PHE A 74 25.60 -30.11 9.06
C PHE A 74 25.69 -31.64 8.86
N ASP A 75 24.57 -32.32 8.63
CA ASP A 75 24.53 -33.75 8.31
C ASP A 75 25.20 -34.04 6.97
N LEU A 76 25.02 -33.16 5.97
CA LEU A 76 25.75 -33.26 4.69
C LEU A 76 27.26 -33.13 4.90
N ILE A 77 27.68 -32.21 5.78
CA ILE A 77 29.10 -32.01 6.10
C ILE A 77 29.67 -33.22 6.85
N SER A 78 28.93 -33.74 7.83
CA SER A 78 29.26 -34.95 8.59
C SER A 78 29.44 -36.17 7.68
N SER A 79 28.53 -36.38 6.72
CA SER A 79 28.63 -37.47 5.74
C SER A 79 29.81 -37.30 4.77
N LYS A 80 30.19 -36.07 4.42
CA LYS A 80 31.28 -35.80 3.49
C LYS A 80 32.66 -35.91 4.13
N LEU A 81 32.76 -35.52 5.39
CA LEU A 81 33.99 -35.50 6.18
C LEU A 81 34.13 -36.72 7.12
N ASN A 82 33.15 -37.64 7.10
CA ASN A 82 33.13 -38.90 7.86
C ASN A 82 33.37 -38.74 9.37
N PHE A 83 32.74 -37.75 10.00
CA PHE A 83 32.75 -37.60 11.47
C PHE A 83 31.36 -37.81 12.05
N THR A 84 31.31 -38.20 13.32
CA THR A 84 30.07 -38.30 14.10
C THR A 84 29.95 -37.13 15.06
N TYR A 85 28.74 -36.81 15.50
CA TYR A 85 28.54 -35.73 16.46
C TYR A 85 27.54 -36.05 17.56
N THR A 86 27.71 -35.43 18.72
CA THR A 86 26.81 -35.51 19.86
C THR A 86 26.28 -34.13 20.21
N ILE A 87 24.97 -34.04 20.46
CA ILE A 87 24.31 -32.78 20.76
C ILE A 87 24.24 -32.56 22.27
N ILE A 88 24.77 -31.42 22.73
CA ILE A 88 24.67 -30.94 24.10
C ILE A 88 23.67 -29.77 24.10
N PRO A 89 22.46 -29.94 24.64
CA PRO A 89 21.47 -28.86 24.67
C PRO A 89 21.90 -27.75 25.64
N PRO A 90 21.64 -26.48 25.32
CA PRO A 90 21.86 -25.38 26.26
C PRO A 90 20.83 -25.45 27.40
N LYS A 91 21.20 -24.94 28.58
CA LYS A 91 20.29 -24.83 29.73
C LYS A 91 19.09 -23.95 29.42
N GLU A 92 19.31 -22.89 28.65
CA GLU A 92 18.31 -21.94 28.20
C GLU A 92 18.48 -21.72 26.69
N HIS A 93 17.38 -21.71 25.93
CA HIS A 93 17.38 -21.50 24.48
C HIS A 93 17.52 -20.01 24.10
N ILE A 94 18.57 -19.37 24.60
CA ILE A 94 18.90 -17.96 24.38
C ILE A 94 20.33 -17.83 23.84
N LEU A 95 20.67 -16.68 23.24
CA LEU A 95 22.07 -16.34 22.94
C LEU A 95 22.92 -16.44 24.21
N GLY A 96 22.46 -15.76 25.27
CA GLY A 96 23.08 -15.74 26.60
C GLY A 96 24.36 -14.90 26.67
N ASN A 97 25.10 -15.09 27.76
CA ASN A 97 26.36 -14.39 28.07
C ASN A 97 27.49 -15.43 28.29
N GLU A 98 28.55 -15.07 29.03
CA GLU A 98 29.71 -15.94 29.30
C GLU A 98 29.38 -17.27 29.98
N SER A 99 28.33 -17.30 30.81
CA SER A 99 27.95 -18.47 31.62
C SER A 99 26.57 -19.03 31.29
N SER A 100 25.85 -18.42 30.35
CA SER A 100 24.46 -18.75 30.02
C SER A 100 24.22 -18.83 28.52
N GLY A 101 23.20 -19.59 28.11
CA GLY A 101 22.82 -19.76 26.70
C GLY A 101 23.85 -20.51 25.85
N ILE A 102 23.75 -20.32 24.54
CA ILE A 102 24.65 -20.95 23.55
C ILE A 102 26.06 -20.36 23.62
N LEU A 103 26.16 -19.04 23.81
CA LEU A 103 27.45 -18.33 23.85
C LEU A 103 28.30 -18.80 25.03
N GLY A 104 27.69 -19.07 26.19
CA GLY A 104 28.41 -19.60 27.34
C GLY A 104 28.98 -21.00 27.09
N LEU A 105 28.25 -21.87 26.37
CA LEU A 105 28.77 -23.20 26.03
C LEU A 105 29.99 -23.14 25.10
N LEU A 106 29.99 -22.21 24.14
CA LEU A 106 31.13 -21.97 23.24
C LEU A 106 32.32 -21.35 23.96
N TYR A 107 32.05 -20.38 24.84
CA TYR A 107 33.07 -19.67 25.61
C TYR A 107 33.77 -20.59 26.63
N GLU A 108 32.99 -21.41 27.34
CA GLU A 108 33.50 -22.43 28.27
C GLU A 108 34.11 -23.65 27.57
N LYS A 109 34.13 -23.68 26.23
CA LYS A 109 34.63 -24.80 25.40
C LYS A 109 33.98 -26.15 25.75
N LYS A 110 32.71 -26.13 26.15
CA LYS A 110 31.90 -27.36 26.39
C LYS A 110 31.41 -27.99 25.10
N VAL A 111 31.37 -27.20 24.02
CA VAL A 111 30.97 -27.61 22.69
C VAL A 111 31.92 -27.03 21.65
N ASP A 112 32.21 -27.80 20.61
CA ASP A 112 33.16 -27.40 19.56
C ASP A 112 32.51 -26.42 18.55
N ILE A 113 31.22 -26.64 18.26
CA ILE A 113 30.47 -25.86 17.28
C ILE A 113 28.99 -25.68 17.71
N ALA A 114 28.46 -24.48 17.49
CA ALA A 114 27.04 -24.19 17.53
C ALA A 114 26.46 -24.22 16.12
N VAL A 115 25.69 -25.27 15.83
CA VAL A 115 24.99 -25.47 14.56
C VAL A 115 23.65 -24.75 14.62
N ALA A 116 23.69 -23.46 14.37
CA ALA A 116 22.51 -22.60 14.28
C ALA A 116 22.85 -21.38 13.43
N PHE A 117 21.85 -20.73 12.83
CA PHE A 117 22.05 -19.46 12.12
C PHE A 117 22.20 -18.32 13.15
N LEU A 118 23.37 -18.22 13.77
CA LEU A 118 23.65 -17.19 14.78
C LEU A 118 23.96 -15.86 14.10
N PRO A 119 23.44 -14.72 14.60
CA PRO A 119 23.78 -13.42 14.06
C PRO A 119 25.26 -13.11 14.32
N MET A 120 25.97 -12.66 13.28
CA MET A 120 27.36 -12.22 13.36
C MET A 120 27.43 -10.79 13.87
N LEU A 121 27.47 -10.66 15.19
CA LEU A 121 27.59 -9.38 15.89
C LEU A 121 29.04 -9.15 16.36
N PRO A 122 29.56 -7.92 16.29
CA PRO A 122 30.87 -7.59 16.87
C PRO A 122 30.99 -7.99 18.34
N GLU A 123 29.93 -7.77 19.12
CA GLU A 123 29.85 -8.05 20.55
C GLU A 123 29.89 -9.55 20.87
N MET A 124 29.60 -10.42 19.89
CA MET A 124 29.66 -11.88 20.03
C MET A 124 31.05 -12.44 19.74
N ARG A 125 31.93 -11.71 19.04
CA ARG A 125 33.28 -12.18 18.71
C ARG A 125 34.16 -12.45 19.93
N ARG A 126 33.86 -11.84 21.08
CA ARG A 126 34.54 -12.15 22.34
C ARG A 126 34.24 -13.56 22.86
N TYR A 127 33.11 -14.15 22.46
CA TYR A 127 32.65 -15.44 22.95
C TYR A 127 32.98 -16.60 22.00
N CYS A 128 32.94 -16.35 20.69
CA CYS A 128 33.13 -17.38 19.67
C CYS A 128 33.77 -16.82 18.39
N SER A 129 34.41 -17.70 17.61
CA SER A 129 34.72 -17.42 16.20
C SER A 129 33.52 -17.80 15.32
N PHE A 130 33.34 -17.12 14.19
CA PHE A 130 32.21 -17.37 13.29
C PHE A 130 32.67 -18.13 12.05
N SER A 131 31.78 -18.97 11.53
CA SER A 131 31.97 -19.62 10.24
C SER A 131 31.88 -18.63 9.10
N THR A 132 32.05 -19.16 7.88
CA THR A 132 31.70 -18.42 6.67
C THR A 132 30.22 -18.01 6.71
N LEU A 133 29.95 -16.81 6.19
CA LEU A 133 28.60 -16.24 6.09
C LEU A 133 27.67 -17.22 5.38
N LEU A 134 26.59 -17.65 6.04
CA LEU A 134 25.59 -18.55 5.46
C LEU A 134 24.51 -17.77 4.72
N ASP A 135 23.96 -16.75 5.38
CA ASP A 135 22.96 -15.87 4.79
C ASP A 135 22.87 -14.51 5.51
N GLU A 136 22.12 -13.60 4.90
CA GLU A 136 21.76 -12.31 5.48
C GLU A 136 20.28 -12.31 5.88
N THR A 137 19.99 -11.78 7.06
CA THR A 137 18.66 -11.62 7.62
C THR A 137 18.38 -10.16 7.90
N LYS A 138 17.10 -9.79 7.86
CA LYS A 138 16.63 -8.43 8.18
C LYS A 138 15.70 -8.52 9.37
N LEU A 139 15.96 -7.76 10.42
CA LEU A 139 15.06 -7.58 11.54
C LEU A 139 13.97 -6.59 11.13
N THR A 140 12.71 -7.00 11.20
CA THR A 140 11.55 -6.18 10.83
C THR A 140 10.43 -6.34 11.86
N ALA A 141 9.29 -5.68 11.63
CA ALA A 141 8.13 -5.74 12.50
C ALA A 141 6.94 -6.32 11.73
N VAL A 142 6.16 -7.20 12.36
CA VAL A 142 4.81 -7.54 11.90
C VAL A 142 3.78 -6.70 12.65
N MET A 143 2.82 -6.19 11.90
CA MET A 143 1.69 -5.45 12.42
C MET A 143 0.37 -6.02 11.90
N LYS A 144 -0.71 -5.70 12.61
CA LYS A 144 -2.06 -5.97 12.08
C LYS A 144 -2.29 -5.05 10.89
N ARG A 145 -2.70 -5.62 9.76
CA ARG A 145 -3.00 -4.86 8.54
C ARG A 145 -4.07 -3.80 8.86
N PRO A 146 -3.81 -2.51 8.54
CA PRO A 146 -4.82 -1.49 8.69
C PRO A 146 -6.00 -1.83 7.77
N GLN A 147 -7.21 -1.59 8.26
CA GLN A 147 -8.39 -1.64 7.39
C GLN A 147 -8.24 -0.56 6.32
N GLU A 148 -8.78 -0.82 5.11
CA GLU A 148 -8.78 0.16 4.02
C GLU A 148 -9.22 1.52 4.54
N SER A 149 -8.32 2.51 4.48
CA SER A 149 -8.65 3.88 4.85
C SER A 149 -9.71 4.37 3.86
N ALA A 150 -10.96 4.44 4.29
CA ALA A 150 -12.01 5.17 3.59
C ALA A 150 -11.71 6.66 3.79
N THR A 151 -10.84 7.21 2.94
CA THR A 151 -10.56 8.64 2.95
C THR A 151 -11.82 9.36 2.50
N SER A 152 -12.64 9.82 3.44
CA SER A 152 -13.88 10.55 3.17
C SER A 152 -13.67 11.84 2.34
N SER A 153 -12.42 12.31 2.23
CA SER A 153 -12.01 13.44 1.38
C SER A 153 -11.54 13.03 -0.03
N GLY A 154 -11.76 11.77 -0.45
CA GLY A 154 -11.27 11.24 -1.73
C GLY A 154 -11.72 12.01 -2.99
N LEU A 155 -12.80 12.80 -2.90
CA LEU A 155 -13.29 13.65 -4.00
C LEU A 155 -12.48 14.93 -4.23
N LEU A 156 -11.81 15.46 -3.19
CA LEU A 156 -10.93 16.63 -3.29
C LEU A 156 -9.45 16.25 -3.51
N ALA A 157 -9.11 14.98 -3.25
CA ALA A 157 -7.77 14.42 -3.40
C ALA A 157 -7.14 14.48 -4.82
N PRO A 158 -7.90 14.46 -5.95
CA PRO A 158 -7.31 14.39 -7.28
C PRO A 158 -6.47 15.62 -7.68
N PHE A 159 -6.71 16.76 -7.04
CA PHE A 159 -5.97 17.99 -7.27
C PHE A 159 -5.34 18.49 -5.97
N GLU A 160 -4.11 18.98 -6.10
CA GLU A 160 -3.44 19.64 -4.99
C GLU A 160 -4.15 20.95 -4.63
N LYS A 161 -4.01 21.40 -3.38
CA LYS A 161 -4.60 22.65 -2.89
C LYS A 161 -4.23 23.86 -3.76
N THR A 162 -3.03 23.88 -4.30
CA THR A 162 -2.52 24.91 -5.22
C THR A 162 -3.38 24.99 -6.49
N VAL A 163 -3.67 23.85 -7.12
CA VAL A 163 -4.51 23.75 -8.31
C VAL A 163 -5.94 24.19 -8.00
N TRP A 164 -6.49 23.76 -6.86
CA TRP A 164 -7.82 24.20 -6.43
C TRP A 164 -7.93 25.71 -6.27
N LEU A 165 -6.91 26.35 -5.68
CA LEU A 165 -6.85 27.80 -5.56
C LEU A 165 -6.78 28.47 -6.93
N LEU A 166 -5.96 27.97 -7.86
CA LEU A 166 -5.87 28.50 -9.23
C LEU A 166 -7.20 28.40 -9.98
N VAL A 167 -7.95 27.30 -9.82
CA VAL A 167 -9.29 27.15 -10.40
C VAL A 167 -10.24 28.21 -9.84
N LEU A 168 -10.27 28.40 -8.51
CA LEU A 168 -11.10 29.43 -7.88
C LEU A 168 -10.71 30.83 -8.35
N THR A 169 -9.42 31.13 -8.42
CA THR A 169 -8.89 32.38 -8.96
C THR A 169 -9.34 32.57 -10.41
N SER A 170 -9.24 31.56 -11.28
CA SER A 170 -9.66 31.66 -12.67
C SER A 170 -11.14 32.01 -12.82
N LEU A 171 -12.02 31.47 -11.97
CA LEU A 171 -13.45 31.77 -11.98
C LEU A 171 -13.74 33.25 -11.68
N ILE A 172 -12.95 33.87 -10.81
CA ILE A 172 -13.11 35.27 -10.41
C ILE A 172 -12.62 36.21 -11.52
N PHE A 173 -11.57 35.84 -12.26
CA PHE A 173 -10.96 36.73 -13.26
C PHE A 173 -11.57 36.60 -14.66
N VAL A 174 -12.01 35.42 -15.08
CA VAL A 174 -12.51 35.22 -16.45
C VAL A 174 -13.81 35.98 -16.71
N GLY A 175 -14.72 36.08 -15.74
CA GLY A 175 -15.96 36.86 -15.87
C GLY A 175 -15.73 38.34 -16.21
N PRO A 176 -14.91 39.06 -15.40
CA PRO A 176 -14.50 40.43 -15.68
C PRO A 176 -13.74 40.60 -17.00
N ILE A 177 -12.89 39.63 -17.38
CA ILE A 177 -12.17 39.66 -18.66
C ILE A 177 -13.17 39.62 -19.81
N ILE A 178 -14.12 38.68 -19.81
CA ILE A 178 -15.17 38.60 -20.83
C ILE A 178 -15.98 39.90 -20.90
N TYR A 179 -16.37 40.45 -19.75
CA TYR A 179 -17.08 41.72 -19.67
C TYR A 179 -16.27 42.89 -20.26
N LEU A 180 -14.98 42.98 -19.92
CA LEU A 180 -14.09 44.02 -20.43
C LEU A 180 -13.91 43.90 -21.94
N PHE A 181 -13.69 42.70 -22.47
CA PHE A 181 -13.55 42.46 -23.91
C PHE A 181 -14.83 42.80 -24.67
N ALA A 182 -16.00 42.39 -24.16
CA ALA A 182 -17.29 42.72 -24.76
C ALA A 182 -17.53 44.24 -24.78
N ASN A 183 -17.23 44.93 -23.67
CA ASN A 183 -17.42 46.38 -23.55
C ASN A 183 -16.41 47.18 -24.40
N MET A 184 -15.14 46.77 -24.43
CA MET A 184 -14.12 47.39 -25.28
C MET A 184 -14.48 47.28 -26.76
N ARG A 185 -14.98 46.12 -27.19
CA ARG A 185 -15.47 45.93 -28.56
C ARG A 185 -16.68 46.80 -28.86
N ALA A 186 -17.68 46.84 -27.98
CA ALA A 186 -18.86 47.69 -28.14
C ALA A 186 -18.48 49.17 -28.30
N LYS A 187 -17.48 49.63 -27.52
CA LYS A 187 -16.97 51.00 -27.58
C LYS A 187 -16.16 51.30 -28.85
N LEU A 188 -15.40 50.32 -29.37
CA LEU A 188 -14.50 50.53 -30.51
C LEU A 188 -15.23 50.51 -31.86
N TRP A 189 -16.27 49.69 -32.01
CA TRP A 189 -16.99 49.55 -33.30
C TRP A 189 -18.29 50.34 -33.38
N HIS A 190 -18.74 51.01 -32.30
CA HIS A 190 -19.99 51.80 -32.27
C HIS A 190 -21.23 51.07 -32.84
N ASP A 191 -21.25 49.74 -32.76
CA ASP A 191 -22.33 48.94 -33.32
C ASP A 191 -23.59 48.98 -32.42
N PRO A 192 -24.78 49.31 -32.96
CA PRO A 192 -26.04 49.29 -32.21
C PRO A 192 -26.54 47.87 -31.90
N THR A 193 -25.97 46.84 -32.53
CA THR A 193 -26.18 45.41 -32.25
C THR A 193 -25.13 44.84 -31.29
N SER A 194 -24.46 45.69 -30.50
CA SER A 194 -23.44 45.28 -29.55
C SER A 194 -24.03 44.45 -28.40
N GLU A 195 -23.23 43.48 -27.94
CA GLU A 195 -23.61 42.56 -26.87
C GLU A 195 -23.58 43.30 -25.52
N ASN A 196 -24.75 43.60 -24.96
CA ASN A 196 -24.86 44.21 -23.64
C ASN A 196 -24.85 43.14 -22.53
N PHE A 197 -23.67 42.61 -22.22
CA PHE A 197 -23.52 41.67 -21.10
C PHE A 197 -23.35 42.41 -19.78
N SER A 198 -24.16 42.06 -18.78
CA SER A 198 -23.95 42.52 -17.41
C SER A 198 -22.78 41.74 -16.77
N LEU A 199 -22.03 42.39 -15.87
CA LEU A 199 -20.92 41.74 -15.16
C LEU A 199 -21.39 40.48 -14.41
N SER A 200 -22.57 40.55 -13.76
CA SER A 200 -23.17 39.41 -13.04
C SER A 200 -23.53 38.26 -13.99
N SER A 201 -24.06 38.56 -15.18
CA SER A 201 -24.34 37.56 -16.21
C SER A 201 -23.06 36.87 -16.69
N CYS A 202 -21.97 37.62 -16.89
CA CYS A 202 -20.67 37.04 -17.27
C CYS A 202 -20.12 36.09 -16.18
N PHE A 203 -20.21 36.49 -14.91
CA PHE A 203 -19.83 35.61 -13.78
C PHE A 203 -20.70 34.34 -13.73
N TRP A 204 -22.01 34.48 -13.91
CA TRP A 204 -22.93 33.35 -13.96
C TRP A 204 -22.63 32.39 -15.12
N PHE A 205 -22.26 32.92 -16.29
CA PHE A 205 -21.80 32.13 -17.43
C PHE A 205 -20.55 31.32 -17.12
N VAL A 206 -19.52 31.95 -16.55
CA VAL A 206 -18.26 31.30 -16.18
C VAL A 206 -18.49 30.20 -15.14
N TYR A 207 -19.32 30.46 -14.14
CA TYR A 207 -19.69 29.49 -13.12
C TYR A 207 -20.48 28.30 -13.69
N SER A 208 -21.52 28.56 -14.48
CA SER A 208 -22.39 27.51 -15.03
C SER A 208 -21.66 26.63 -16.04
N SER A 209 -20.80 27.22 -16.85
CA SER A 209 -19.99 26.47 -17.83
C SER A 209 -18.99 25.54 -17.15
N LEU A 210 -18.38 25.92 -16.01
CA LEU A 210 -17.55 25.01 -15.20
C LEU A 210 -18.36 23.78 -14.73
N LEU A 211 -19.61 23.99 -14.31
CA LEU A 211 -20.54 22.92 -13.92
C LEU A 211 -21.09 22.11 -15.10
N LYS A 212 -20.64 22.39 -16.33
CA LYS A 212 -21.17 21.82 -17.59
C LYS A 212 -22.68 22.09 -17.78
N GLN A 213 -23.17 23.18 -17.21
CA GLN A 213 -24.54 23.64 -17.35
C GLN A 213 -24.63 24.75 -18.42
N GLY A 214 -25.63 24.68 -19.28
CA GLY A 214 -25.90 25.72 -20.27
C GLY A 214 -26.41 27.01 -19.62
N THR A 215 -26.16 28.15 -20.26
CA THR A 215 -26.74 29.44 -19.87
C THR A 215 -27.47 30.11 -21.02
N ASN A 216 -28.23 31.15 -20.70
CA ASN A 216 -29.03 31.91 -21.66
C ASN A 216 -28.21 33.01 -22.39
N ILE A 217 -26.88 33.03 -22.23
CA ILE A 217 -26.01 34.03 -22.88
C ILE A 217 -25.58 33.50 -24.24
N ILE A 218 -25.87 34.26 -25.29
CA ILE A 218 -25.54 33.91 -26.66
C ILE A 218 -24.52 34.93 -27.16
N ALA A 219 -23.36 34.44 -27.61
CA ALA A 219 -22.38 35.27 -28.32
C ALA A 219 -22.82 35.44 -29.79
N LEU A 220 -23.13 36.67 -30.14
CA LEU A 220 -23.48 37.11 -31.49
C LEU A 220 -22.22 37.32 -32.34
N THR A 221 -21.09 37.66 -31.74
CA THR A 221 -19.88 38.07 -32.48
C THR A 221 -18.72 37.08 -32.40
N ASP A 222 -17.89 37.07 -33.44
CA ASP A 222 -16.88 36.03 -33.59
C ASP A 222 -15.75 36.14 -32.56
N SER A 223 -15.39 37.34 -32.10
CA SER A 223 -14.37 37.52 -31.07
C SER A 223 -14.82 37.03 -29.70
N THR A 224 -16.08 37.26 -29.31
CA THR A 224 -16.64 36.72 -28.05
C THR A 224 -16.89 35.23 -28.13
N ARG A 225 -17.24 34.69 -29.31
CA ARG A 225 -17.27 33.24 -29.57
C ARG A 225 -15.90 32.59 -29.38
N MET A 226 -14.81 33.22 -29.85
CA MET A 226 -13.46 32.70 -29.62
C MET A 226 -13.09 32.68 -28.13
N LEU A 227 -13.45 33.71 -27.37
CA LEU A 227 -13.26 33.73 -25.91
C LEU A 227 -14.08 32.65 -25.19
N PHE A 228 -15.33 32.41 -25.63
CA PHE A 228 -16.15 31.33 -25.06
C PHE A 228 -15.58 29.96 -25.41
N ALA A 229 -15.13 29.78 -26.64
CA ALA A 229 -14.51 28.54 -27.10
C ALA A 229 -13.23 28.21 -26.32
N THR A 230 -12.34 29.19 -26.08
CA THR A 230 -11.12 28.97 -25.29
C THR A 230 -11.45 28.61 -23.84
N TRP A 231 -12.45 29.27 -23.24
CA TRP A 231 -12.94 28.92 -21.91
C TRP A 231 -13.53 27.50 -21.87
N TRP A 232 -14.34 27.11 -22.86
CA TRP A 232 -14.90 25.76 -22.94
C TRP A 232 -13.83 24.68 -23.11
N ILE A 233 -12.80 24.93 -23.93
CA ILE A 233 -11.65 24.04 -24.07
C ILE A 233 -10.94 23.87 -22.72
N PHE A 234 -10.71 24.97 -21.99
CA PHE A 234 -10.11 24.92 -20.66
C PHE A 234 -10.94 24.06 -19.69
N ILE A 235 -12.27 24.27 -19.63
CA ILE A 235 -13.16 23.47 -18.78
C ILE A 235 -13.16 21.99 -19.19
N LEU A 236 -13.18 21.69 -20.50
CA LEU A 236 -13.13 20.32 -21.00
C LEU A 236 -11.85 19.63 -20.52
N ILE A 237 -10.70 20.27 -20.70
CA ILE A 237 -9.40 19.74 -20.26
C ILE A 237 -9.38 19.55 -18.74
N LEU A 238 -9.78 20.57 -17.97
CA LEU A 238 -9.79 20.53 -16.51
C LEU A 238 -10.67 19.39 -15.97
N THR A 239 -11.90 19.27 -16.48
CA THR A 239 -12.84 18.24 -16.03
C THR A 239 -12.41 16.85 -16.48
N SER A 240 -11.83 16.71 -17.67
CA SER A 240 -11.26 15.44 -18.14
C SER A 240 -10.14 14.96 -17.22
N PHE A 241 -9.16 15.81 -16.90
CA PHE A 241 -8.09 15.48 -15.97
C PHE A 241 -8.60 15.17 -14.56
N TYR A 242 -9.59 15.94 -14.07
CA TYR A 242 -10.23 15.66 -12.79
C TYR A 242 -10.84 14.26 -12.78
N THR A 243 -11.61 13.89 -13.81
CA THR A 243 -12.23 12.57 -13.90
C THR A 243 -11.20 11.45 -14.03
N ALA A 244 -10.15 11.63 -14.83
CA ALA A 244 -9.08 10.63 -14.97
C ALA A 244 -8.35 10.39 -13.64
N ASN A 245 -7.94 11.46 -12.94
CA ASN A 245 -7.24 11.33 -11.67
C ASN A 245 -8.16 10.80 -10.55
N LEU A 246 -9.43 11.20 -10.54
CA LEU A 246 -10.42 10.65 -9.60
C LEU A 246 -10.63 9.15 -9.82
N THR A 247 -10.79 8.71 -11.07
CA THR A 247 -10.94 7.26 -11.37
C THR A 247 -9.69 6.47 -10.99
N ALA A 248 -8.49 7.00 -11.27
CA ALA A 248 -7.24 6.38 -10.84
C ALA A 248 -7.13 6.29 -9.30
N PHE A 249 -7.55 7.34 -8.59
CA PHE A 249 -7.56 7.36 -7.12
C PHE A 249 -8.57 6.39 -6.52
N LEU A 250 -9.79 6.31 -7.08
CA LEU A 250 -10.85 5.42 -6.59
C LEU A 250 -10.56 3.94 -6.88
N THR A 251 -9.88 3.65 -7.99
CA THR A 251 -9.53 2.28 -8.38
C THR A 251 -8.29 1.77 -7.66
N ARG A 252 -7.39 2.65 -7.20
CA ARG A 252 -6.20 2.27 -6.44
C ARG A 252 -6.53 2.13 -4.96
N PRO A 253 -6.57 0.91 -4.38
CA PRO A 253 -6.68 0.77 -2.94
C PRO A 253 -5.41 1.35 -2.29
N GLN A 254 -5.56 2.42 -1.51
CA GLN A 254 -4.43 3.00 -0.78
C GLN A 254 -4.39 2.44 0.64
N PHE A 255 -3.59 1.39 0.83
CA PHE A 255 -3.22 0.93 2.16
C PHE A 255 -2.06 1.80 2.66
N THR A 256 -2.36 2.86 3.41
CA THR A 256 -1.32 3.58 4.13
C THR A 256 -0.96 2.77 5.38
N LEU A 257 0.17 2.05 5.33
CA LEU A 257 0.74 1.48 6.54
C LEU A 257 1.01 2.60 7.54
N SER A 258 0.59 2.41 8.78
CA SER A 258 0.81 3.41 9.83
C SER A 258 2.28 3.51 10.22
N ILE A 259 3.08 2.47 9.98
CA ILE A 259 4.50 2.38 10.32
C ILE A 259 5.26 1.88 9.11
N SER A 260 6.31 2.61 8.75
CA SER A 260 7.20 2.26 7.65
C SER A 260 8.64 2.05 8.10
N SER A 261 9.07 2.71 9.18
CA SER A 261 10.45 2.70 9.66
C SER A 261 10.55 2.53 11.19
N LEU A 262 11.78 2.40 11.70
CA LEU A 262 12.03 2.30 13.15
C LEU A 262 11.65 3.60 13.89
N GLU A 263 11.88 4.75 13.27
CA GLU A 263 11.55 6.07 13.82
C GLU A 263 10.04 6.20 14.04
N ASP A 264 9.23 5.68 13.10
CA ASP A 264 7.78 5.65 13.20
C ASP A 264 7.30 4.87 14.44
N ILE A 265 7.96 3.76 14.79
CA ILE A 265 7.60 2.94 15.96
C ILE A 265 7.72 3.75 17.25
N VAL A 266 8.79 4.54 17.37
CA VAL A 266 9.07 5.35 18.56
C VAL A 266 8.19 6.60 18.59
N HIS A 267 8.14 7.36 17.49
CA HIS A 267 7.39 8.62 17.42
C HIS A 267 5.87 8.41 17.54
N LYS A 268 5.32 7.34 16.95
CA LYS A 268 3.89 7.02 17.02
C LYS A 268 3.50 6.19 18.25
N GLU A 269 4.46 5.99 19.16
CA GLU A 269 4.25 5.36 20.47
C GLU A 269 3.66 3.94 20.41
N TYR A 270 4.12 3.13 19.48
CA TYR A 270 3.68 1.74 19.40
C TYR A 270 4.38 0.88 20.45
N ASN A 271 3.62 -0.04 21.04
CA ASN A 271 4.20 -1.09 21.87
C ASN A 271 4.75 -2.20 20.98
N TRP A 272 5.80 -2.87 21.41
CA TRP A 272 6.41 -3.95 20.65
C TRP A 272 6.72 -5.14 21.54
N ILE A 273 6.67 -6.32 20.92
CA ILE A 273 6.92 -7.61 21.56
C ILE A 273 8.04 -8.29 20.78
N THR A 274 8.99 -8.90 21.48
CA THR A 274 10.04 -9.72 20.87
C THR A 274 10.36 -10.90 21.77
N TYR A 275 11.07 -11.91 21.24
CA TYR A 275 11.51 -13.02 22.06
C TYR A 275 12.69 -12.62 22.95
N LYS A 276 12.61 -13.03 24.22
CA LYS A 276 13.69 -12.86 25.20
C LYS A 276 14.88 -13.73 24.81
N GLY A 277 16.09 -13.19 24.95
CA GLY A 277 17.33 -13.88 24.62
C GLY A 277 17.64 -14.04 23.13
N ARG A 278 16.88 -13.37 22.25
CA ARG A 278 17.21 -13.20 20.82
C ARG A 278 18.06 -11.96 20.58
N ILE A 279 18.30 -11.65 19.30
CA ILE A 279 19.14 -10.54 18.87
C ILE A 279 18.75 -9.19 19.47
N VAL A 280 17.44 -8.88 19.53
CA VAL A 280 16.95 -7.60 20.06
C VAL A 280 17.24 -7.48 21.55
N ASP A 281 16.92 -8.51 22.33
CA ASP A 281 17.18 -8.52 23.78
C ASP A 281 18.69 -8.50 24.07
N PHE A 282 19.48 -9.27 23.31
CA PHE A 282 20.94 -9.30 23.43
C PHE A 282 21.55 -7.92 23.16
N LEU A 283 21.24 -7.27 22.04
CA LEU A 283 21.79 -5.95 21.71
C LEU A 283 21.35 -4.87 22.70
N LEU A 284 20.08 -4.91 23.15
CA LEU A 284 19.59 -3.97 24.17
C LEU A 284 20.18 -4.21 25.57
N SER A 285 20.81 -5.36 25.81
CA SER A 285 21.52 -5.66 27.07
C SER A 285 22.96 -5.13 27.10
N GLN A 286 23.58 -4.92 25.93
CA GLN A 286 25.00 -4.55 25.84
C GLN A 286 25.26 -3.05 26.05
N ASN A 287 24.23 -2.20 26.22
CA ASN A 287 24.32 -0.76 26.54
C ASN A 287 25.28 0.07 25.64
N GLN A 288 25.63 -0.41 24.45
CA GLN A 288 26.45 0.34 23.49
C GLN A 288 25.59 1.22 22.58
N GLN A 289 26.19 2.30 22.08
CA GLN A 289 25.60 3.27 21.16
C GLN A 289 25.40 2.62 19.77
N ASN A 290 24.40 1.73 19.68
CA ASN A 290 24.10 0.94 18.49
C ASN A 290 22.93 1.55 17.70
N ASP A 291 22.71 1.05 16.48
CA ASP A 291 21.58 1.40 15.61
C ASP A 291 20.19 1.20 16.27
N LEU A 292 20.14 0.44 17.38
CA LEU A 292 18.94 0.20 18.20
C LEU A 292 18.73 1.22 19.33
N SER A 293 19.47 2.33 19.37
CA SER A 293 19.32 3.38 20.40
C SER A 293 17.87 3.85 20.55
N LEU A 294 17.14 4.00 19.43
CA LEU A 294 15.71 4.33 19.41
C LEU A 294 14.84 3.28 20.11
N LEU A 295 15.12 1.99 19.92
CA LEU A 295 14.42 0.92 20.63
C LEU A 295 14.76 0.89 22.12
N ASN A 296 15.98 1.28 22.50
CA ASN A 296 16.35 1.39 23.91
C ASN A 296 15.54 2.49 24.62
N ILE A 297 15.36 3.65 23.97
CA ILE A 297 14.47 4.71 24.47
C ILE A 297 13.04 4.18 24.63
N SER A 298 12.52 3.47 23.63
CA SER A 298 11.19 2.86 23.69
C SER A 298 11.06 1.83 24.82
N LYS A 299 12.11 1.03 25.07
CA LYS A 299 12.19 0.09 26.20
C LYS A 299 12.15 0.82 27.54
N GLN A 300 12.91 1.91 27.70
CA GLN A 300 12.91 2.74 28.92
C GLN A 300 11.54 3.38 29.19
N GLN A 301 10.78 3.69 28.12
CA GLN A 301 9.39 4.14 28.23
C GLN A 301 8.39 3.02 28.59
N GLY A 302 8.84 1.78 28.81
CA GLY A 302 7.98 0.64 29.15
C GLY A 302 7.17 0.07 27.97
N LYS A 303 7.52 0.43 26.72
CA LYS A 303 6.79 -0.01 25.50
C LYS A 303 7.28 -1.35 24.95
N GLY A 304 8.45 -1.82 25.38
CA GLY A 304 9.06 -3.09 24.97
C GLY A 304 8.74 -4.25 25.90
N ILE A 305 8.15 -5.32 25.36
CA ILE A 305 7.78 -6.54 26.10
C ILE A 305 8.59 -7.72 25.57
N PHE A 306 9.31 -8.39 26.47
CA PHE A 306 10.10 -9.58 26.14
C PHE A 306 9.35 -10.84 26.60
N LYS A 307 9.11 -11.78 25.70
CA LYS A 307 8.47 -13.07 26.01
C LYS A 307 9.40 -14.24 25.70
N TYR A 308 9.32 -15.31 26.49
CA TYR A 308 10.02 -16.54 26.13
C TYR A 308 9.34 -17.21 24.93
N TYR A 309 10.13 -17.93 24.12
CA TYR A 309 9.61 -18.70 23.01
C TYR A 309 8.75 -19.86 23.52
N GLU A 310 7.46 -19.85 23.17
CA GLU A 310 6.51 -20.92 23.48
C GLU A 310 5.90 -21.45 22.17
N PRO A 311 6.22 -22.68 21.74
CA PRO A 311 5.74 -23.23 20.47
C PRO A 311 4.22 -23.48 20.44
N SER A 312 3.56 -23.56 21.61
CA SER A 312 2.13 -23.83 21.75
C SER A 312 1.23 -22.60 21.61
N ARG A 313 1.77 -21.37 21.75
CA ARG A 313 0.97 -20.14 21.71
C ARG A 313 1.19 -19.36 20.42
N PRO A 314 0.13 -19.02 19.66
CA PRO A 314 0.27 -18.20 18.46
C PRO A 314 0.63 -16.75 18.85
N ILE A 315 1.90 -16.38 18.67
CA ILE A 315 2.40 -15.02 18.97
C ILE A 315 1.66 -13.93 18.18
N LEU A 316 1.13 -14.27 16.99
CA LEU A 316 0.36 -13.38 16.14
C LEU A 316 -0.92 -12.84 16.81
N GLU A 317 -1.54 -13.58 17.74
CA GLU A 317 -2.72 -13.09 18.46
C GLU A 317 -2.41 -11.90 19.39
N LEU A 318 -1.15 -11.76 19.80
CA LEU A 318 -0.70 -10.62 20.60
C LEU A 318 -0.51 -9.35 19.76
N VAL A 319 -0.37 -9.51 18.44
CA VAL A 319 -0.24 -8.39 17.50
C VAL A 319 -1.60 -7.73 17.33
N SER A 320 -1.66 -6.44 17.64
CA SER A 320 -2.88 -5.64 17.60
C SER A 320 -2.62 -4.34 16.84
N THR A 321 -3.63 -3.48 16.72
CA THR A 321 -3.51 -2.20 16.01
C THR A 321 -2.45 -1.25 16.60
N LYS A 322 -2.05 -1.43 17.87
CA LYS A 322 -0.98 -0.66 18.54
C LYS A 322 0.12 -1.53 19.15
N ARG A 323 0.17 -2.82 18.81
CA ARG A 323 1.21 -3.75 19.30
C ARG A 323 1.85 -4.48 18.12
N LEU A 324 3.16 -4.31 17.99
CA LEU A 324 3.99 -4.90 16.95
C LEU A 324 4.70 -6.14 17.48
N PHE A 325 5.07 -7.04 16.58
CA PHE A 325 5.98 -8.15 16.89
C PHE A 325 7.27 -8.00 16.09
N LEU A 326 8.41 -7.87 16.77
CA LEU A 326 9.73 -7.66 16.19
C LEU A 326 10.47 -8.99 16.11
N GLU A 327 10.85 -9.40 14.89
CA GLU A 327 11.64 -10.61 14.66
C GLU A 327 12.29 -10.58 13.27
N GLU A 328 13.12 -11.56 12.98
CA GLU A 328 13.72 -11.73 11.66
C GLU A 328 12.68 -11.97 10.56
N THR A 329 12.88 -11.34 9.40
CA THR A 329 11.93 -11.34 8.28
C THR A 329 11.53 -12.76 7.86
N HIS A 330 12.47 -13.69 7.77
CA HIS A 330 12.16 -15.05 7.36
C HIS A 330 11.33 -15.83 8.38
N TYR A 331 11.53 -15.56 9.67
CA TYR A 331 10.67 -16.13 10.70
C TYR A 331 9.24 -15.57 10.57
N LEU A 332 9.13 -14.26 10.34
CA LEU A 332 7.84 -13.58 10.13
C LEU A 332 7.12 -14.07 8.86
N GLU A 333 7.85 -14.29 7.76
CA GLU A 333 7.33 -14.87 6.51
C GLU A 333 6.75 -16.27 6.76
N SER A 334 7.50 -17.15 7.42
CA SER A 334 7.04 -18.51 7.77
C SER A 334 5.82 -18.48 8.69
N LEU A 335 5.81 -17.58 9.67
CA LEU A 335 4.73 -17.40 10.63
C LEU A 335 3.43 -16.92 9.95
N ILE A 336 3.52 -15.90 9.08
CA ILE A 336 2.39 -15.39 8.29
C ILE A 336 1.90 -16.46 7.32
N PHE A 337 2.81 -17.20 6.67
CA PHE A 337 2.42 -18.27 5.76
C PHE A 337 1.64 -19.37 6.48
N LYS A 338 2.11 -19.80 7.65
CA LYS A 338 1.41 -20.80 8.47
C LYS A 338 0.01 -20.33 8.88
N ASP A 339 -0.12 -19.07 9.31
CA ASP A 339 -1.40 -18.45 9.63
C ASP A 339 -2.33 -18.38 8.41
N TYR A 340 -1.82 -17.96 7.26
CA TYR A 340 -2.56 -17.92 5.99
C TYR A 340 -3.07 -19.30 5.58
N VAL A 341 -2.22 -20.34 5.67
CA VAL A 341 -2.60 -21.72 5.34
C VAL A 341 -3.68 -22.24 6.30
N ASN A 342 -3.55 -21.97 7.61
CA ASN A 342 -4.57 -22.35 8.58
C ASN A 342 -5.91 -21.67 8.29
N LYS A 343 -5.92 -20.36 8.06
CA LYS A 343 -7.14 -19.60 7.69
C LYS A 343 -7.74 -20.04 6.36
N THR A 344 -6.91 -20.52 5.44
CA THR A 344 -7.36 -21.10 4.17
C THR A 344 -8.06 -22.44 4.41
N ARG A 345 -7.53 -23.28 5.31
CA ARG A 345 -8.19 -24.53 5.73
C ARG A 345 -9.53 -24.27 6.41
N ASP A 346 -9.66 -23.17 7.13
CA ASP A 346 -10.92 -22.73 7.77
C ASP A 346 -11.93 -22.07 6.80
N HIS A 347 -11.64 -22.05 5.49
CA HIS A 347 -12.53 -21.56 4.44
C HIS A 347 -12.92 -20.07 4.58
N LEU A 348 -12.08 -19.25 5.24
CA LEU A 348 -12.30 -17.82 5.37
C LEU A 348 -12.19 -17.10 4.02
N GLU A 349 -12.86 -15.94 3.88
CA GLU A 349 -12.72 -15.08 2.70
C GLU A 349 -11.28 -14.54 2.53
N HIS A 350 -10.87 -14.28 1.29
CA HIS A 350 -9.49 -13.85 0.97
C HIS A 350 -9.03 -12.62 1.77
N ASN A 351 -9.89 -11.62 1.96
CA ASN A 351 -9.55 -10.40 2.70
C ASN A 351 -9.27 -10.68 4.19
N LEU A 352 -9.87 -11.72 4.75
CA LEU A 352 -9.68 -12.15 6.14
C LEU A 352 -8.52 -13.13 6.32
N ARG A 353 -7.94 -13.65 5.24
CA ARG A 353 -6.75 -14.51 5.31
C ARG A 353 -5.48 -13.70 5.56
N CYS A 354 -5.39 -12.49 5.01
CA CYS A 354 -4.23 -11.61 5.12
C CYS A 354 -4.42 -10.54 6.21
N THR A 355 -4.50 -10.96 7.48
CA THR A 355 -4.71 -10.04 8.62
C THR A 355 -3.46 -9.31 9.07
N TYR A 356 -2.28 -9.83 8.73
CA TYR A 356 -0.99 -9.31 9.17
C TYR A 356 -0.16 -8.87 7.97
N VAL A 357 0.73 -7.92 8.20
CA VAL A 357 1.63 -7.39 7.17
C VAL A 357 2.99 -7.09 7.80
N ILE A 358 4.05 -7.38 7.06
CA ILE A 358 5.42 -7.06 7.45
C ILE A 358 5.68 -5.59 7.11
N MET A 359 6.34 -4.88 8.01
CA MET A 359 6.81 -3.53 7.80
C MET A 359 7.82 -3.50 6.63
N PRO A 360 7.67 -2.58 5.65
CA PRO A 360 8.54 -2.54 4.49
C PRO A 360 9.98 -2.11 4.84
N GLY A 361 10.14 -1.24 5.84
CA GLY A 361 11.44 -0.88 6.38
C GLY A 361 12.03 -1.97 7.27
N ASN A 362 13.34 -1.92 7.43
CA ASN A 362 14.11 -2.77 8.32
C ASN A 362 14.61 -1.99 9.53
N ILE A 363 14.75 -2.70 10.65
CA ILE A 363 15.29 -2.18 11.90
C ILE A 363 16.80 -2.39 11.92
N LEU A 364 17.23 -3.59 11.52
CA LEU A 364 18.64 -3.98 11.47
C LEU A 364 18.82 -5.01 10.35
N VAL A 365 19.97 -4.99 9.70
CA VAL A 365 20.39 -6.06 8.76
C VAL A 365 21.58 -6.75 9.38
N THR A 366 21.51 -8.07 9.52
CA THR A 366 22.60 -8.86 10.09
C THR A 366 22.91 -10.07 9.23
N SER A 367 24.18 -10.40 9.21
CA SER A 367 24.70 -11.62 8.65
C SER A 367 24.57 -12.77 9.64
N ARG A 368 24.36 -14.01 9.20
CA ARG A 368 24.30 -15.19 10.07
C ARG A 368 25.33 -16.26 9.69
N ALA A 369 25.84 -16.96 10.69
CA ALA A 369 26.87 -17.99 10.56
C ALA A 369 26.77 -19.01 11.69
N PHE A 370 27.47 -20.14 11.55
CA PHE A 370 27.70 -21.06 12.67
C PHE A 370 28.75 -20.47 13.62
N GLY A 371 28.64 -20.81 14.91
CA GLY A 371 29.61 -20.37 15.92
C GLY A 371 30.59 -21.49 16.26
N PHE A 372 31.87 -21.19 16.38
CA PHE A 372 32.92 -22.11 16.82
C PHE A 372 33.50 -21.64 18.14
N SER A 373 33.93 -22.59 18.98
CA SER A 373 34.75 -22.26 20.15
C SER A 373 36.09 -21.66 19.70
N HIS A 374 36.62 -20.69 20.45
CA HIS A 374 37.91 -20.06 20.12
C HIS A 374 39.07 -21.07 20.01
N GLY A 375 39.80 -21.00 18.91
CA GLY A 375 40.95 -21.88 18.62
C GLY A 375 40.57 -23.25 18.05
N SER A 376 39.37 -23.41 17.51
CA SER A 376 38.89 -24.66 16.95
C SER A 376 39.63 -25.07 15.66
N THR A 377 40.22 -26.27 15.63
CA THR A 377 40.95 -26.80 14.45
C THR A 377 40.03 -27.26 13.32
N ILE A 378 38.74 -27.50 13.62
CA ILE A 378 37.73 -27.93 12.64
C ILE A 378 37.17 -26.78 11.81
N GLU A 379 37.38 -25.53 12.24
CA GLU A 379 36.84 -24.33 11.60
C GLU A 379 37.22 -24.26 10.11
N LYS A 380 38.52 -24.42 9.78
CA LYS A 380 39.03 -24.34 8.39
C LYS A 380 38.36 -25.36 7.46
N HIS A 381 38.23 -26.61 7.93
CA HIS A 381 37.66 -27.71 7.15
C HIS A 381 36.16 -27.53 6.91
N ILE A 382 35.41 -27.18 7.97
CA ILE A 382 33.97 -26.97 7.87
C ILE A 382 33.66 -25.71 7.05
N ASN A 383 34.42 -24.63 7.21
CA ASN A 383 34.26 -23.40 6.43
C ASN A 383 34.42 -23.64 4.92
N LYS A 384 35.40 -24.46 4.50
CA LYS A 384 35.60 -24.83 3.08
C LYS A 384 34.36 -25.54 2.52
N MET A 385 33.70 -26.39 3.32
CA MET A 385 32.49 -27.09 2.89
C MET A 385 31.26 -26.18 2.91
N LEU A 386 31.10 -25.34 3.94
CA LEU A 386 30.00 -24.36 4.02
C LEU A 386 30.03 -23.37 2.86
N LEU A 387 31.22 -22.91 2.45
CA LEU A 387 31.37 -22.05 1.27
C LEU A 387 30.87 -22.73 0.01
N ARG A 388 31.26 -23.99 -0.24
CA ARG A 388 30.77 -24.76 -1.40
C ARG A 388 29.25 -24.95 -1.37
N LEU A 389 28.67 -25.23 -0.21
CA LEU A 389 27.21 -25.37 -0.07
C LEU A 389 26.46 -24.05 -0.32
N ARG A 390 27.07 -22.92 0.02
CA ARG A 390 26.54 -21.59 -0.29
C ARG A 390 26.68 -21.25 -1.77
N GLU A 391 27.84 -21.47 -2.36
CA GLU A 391 28.14 -21.20 -3.78
C GLU A 391 27.26 -22.05 -4.72
N THR A 392 26.97 -23.28 -4.34
CA THR A 392 26.04 -24.16 -5.08
C THR A 392 24.57 -23.78 -4.89
N GLY A 393 24.24 -22.87 -3.97
CA GLY A 393 22.87 -22.42 -3.70
C GLY A 393 22.01 -23.41 -2.89
N ILE A 394 22.59 -24.49 -2.36
CA ILE A 394 21.86 -25.52 -1.59
C ILE A 394 21.23 -24.91 -0.33
N THR A 395 21.96 -24.03 0.35
CA THR A 395 21.48 -23.34 1.57
C THR A 395 20.24 -22.48 1.27
N GLN A 396 20.28 -21.73 0.17
CA GLN A 396 19.20 -20.84 -0.26
C GLN A 396 17.98 -21.64 -0.75
N PHE A 397 18.20 -22.74 -1.47
CA PHE A 397 17.15 -23.64 -1.91
C PHE A 397 16.41 -24.23 -0.72
N LYS A 398 17.13 -24.83 0.24
CA LYS A 398 16.52 -25.49 1.41
C LYS A 398 15.71 -24.51 2.26
N LYS A 399 16.19 -23.28 2.43
CA LYS A 399 15.49 -22.21 3.15
C LYS A 399 14.15 -21.83 2.51
N LYS A 400 14.04 -21.92 1.18
CA LYS A 400 12.86 -21.53 0.40
C LYS A 400 11.93 -22.71 0.07
N GLU A 401 12.33 -23.95 0.33
CA GLU A 401 11.59 -25.16 -0.07
C GLU A 401 10.14 -25.17 0.46
N ASP A 402 9.95 -24.79 1.72
CA ASP A 402 8.64 -24.77 2.39
C ASP A 402 7.89 -23.43 2.24
N LEU A 403 8.48 -22.46 1.53
CA LEU A 403 7.89 -21.14 1.29
C LEU A 403 7.41 -21.04 -0.16
N PRO A 404 6.27 -20.40 -0.43
CA PRO A 404 5.81 -20.20 -1.80
C PRO A 404 6.73 -19.24 -2.54
N LEU A 405 6.85 -19.44 -3.85
CA LEU A 405 7.62 -18.56 -4.74
C LEU A 405 7.01 -17.15 -4.87
N ALA A 406 5.71 -17.00 -4.57
CA ALA A 406 5.00 -15.73 -4.61
C ALA A 406 4.91 -15.10 -3.21
N GLU A 407 5.00 -13.78 -3.16
CA GLU A 407 4.83 -13.02 -1.92
C GLU A 407 3.42 -13.23 -1.34
N ILE A 408 3.35 -13.78 -0.12
CA ILE A 408 2.10 -14.03 0.58
C ILE A 408 1.65 -12.72 1.21
N CYS A 409 0.41 -12.30 0.94
CA CYS A 409 -0.17 -11.10 1.53
C CYS A 409 0.72 -9.85 1.32
N PRO A 410 0.98 -9.44 0.06
CA PRO A 410 1.76 -8.24 -0.22
C PRO A 410 1.15 -7.02 0.47
N VAL A 411 1.99 -6.04 0.79
CA VAL A 411 1.57 -4.77 1.42
C VAL A 411 0.44 -4.13 0.62
N ASP A 412 0.68 -3.98 -0.69
CA ASP A 412 -0.35 -3.72 -1.66
C ASP A 412 -0.94 -5.06 -2.05
N LEU A 413 -2.07 -5.41 -1.45
CA LEU A 413 -3.00 -6.33 -2.10
C LEU A 413 -3.24 -5.71 -3.48
N ARG A 414 -2.61 -6.23 -4.53
CA ARG A 414 -2.84 -5.88 -5.95
C ARG A 414 -4.25 -6.31 -6.38
N SER A 415 -5.21 -6.11 -5.50
CA SER A 415 -6.56 -6.61 -5.46
C SER A 415 -7.41 -5.78 -6.40
N THR A 416 -7.90 -6.47 -7.43
CA THR A 416 -9.29 -6.45 -7.88
C THR A 416 -10.11 -5.25 -7.40
N GLU A 417 -10.49 -4.40 -8.36
CA GLU A 417 -11.51 -3.35 -8.31
C GLU A 417 -12.18 -3.17 -6.93
N ARG A 418 -11.71 -2.20 -6.14
CA ARG A 418 -12.42 -1.77 -4.91
C ARG A 418 -13.81 -1.27 -5.30
N GLN A 419 -14.85 -1.87 -4.74
CA GLN A 419 -16.20 -1.36 -4.86
C GLN A 419 -16.36 -0.10 -3.99
N LEU A 420 -16.92 0.97 -4.56
CA LEU A 420 -17.21 2.20 -3.82
C LEU A 420 -18.24 1.93 -2.73
N ARG A 421 -17.95 2.43 -1.51
CA ARG A 421 -18.87 2.36 -0.36
C ARG A 421 -19.55 3.70 -0.14
N ASN A 422 -20.71 3.70 0.52
CA ASN A 422 -21.42 4.94 0.90
C ASN A 422 -20.57 5.87 1.79
N THR A 423 -19.62 5.31 2.54
CA THR A 423 -18.65 6.09 3.35
C THR A 423 -17.73 6.95 2.48
N ASP A 424 -17.40 6.49 1.27
CA ASP A 424 -16.50 7.19 0.35
C ASP A 424 -17.21 8.40 -0.30
N LEU A 425 -18.54 8.35 -0.42
CA LEU A 425 -19.37 9.42 -0.95
C LEU A 425 -19.86 10.41 0.12
N LEU A 426 -19.53 10.21 1.39
CA LEU A 426 -20.05 11.01 2.51
C LEU A 426 -19.83 12.52 2.33
N LEU A 427 -18.70 12.94 1.74
CA LEU A 427 -18.44 14.35 1.48
C LEU A 427 -19.44 14.96 0.49
N THR A 428 -19.84 14.24 -0.57
CA THR A 428 -20.88 14.75 -1.50
C THR A 428 -22.20 15.01 -0.78
N TYR A 429 -22.64 14.09 0.07
CA TYR A 429 -23.86 14.27 0.84
C TYR A 429 -23.78 15.48 1.78
N LYS A 430 -22.64 15.66 2.46
CA LYS A 430 -22.41 16.83 3.31
C LYS A 430 -22.48 18.15 2.55
N VAL A 431 -21.88 18.21 1.34
CA VAL A 431 -21.90 19.42 0.50
C VAL A 431 -23.31 19.73 0.02
N VAL A 432 -24.07 18.73 -0.42
CA VAL A 432 -25.46 18.93 -0.88
C VAL A 432 -26.35 19.42 0.27
N ILE A 433 -26.28 18.78 1.43
CA ILE A 433 -27.04 19.20 2.61
C ILE A 433 -26.67 20.64 3.00
N GLY A 434 -25.37 20.95 3.06
CA GLY A 434 -24.89 22.30 3.34
C GLY A 434 -25.35 23.34 2.31
N GLY A 435 -25.40 22.99 1.02
CA GLY A 435 -25.91 23.87 -0.03
C GLY A 435 -27.40 24.20 0.14
N TYR A 436 -28.22 23.19 0.43
CA TYR A 436 -29.65 23.40 0.69
C TYR A 436 -29.90 24.21 1.95
N THR A 437 -29.16 23.98 3.03
CA THR A 437 -29.33 24.78 4.26
C THR A 437 -28.98 26.25 4.01
N ILE A 438 -27.86 26.54 3.33
CA ILE A 438 -27.49 27.93 2.99
C ILE A 438 -28.55 28.58 2.08
N ALA A 439 -29.03 27.87 1.06
CA ALA A 439 -30.07 28.37 0.18
C ALA A 439 -31.37 28.69 0.94
N THR A 440 -31.79 27.83 1.86
CA THR A 440 -32.98 28.10 2.70
C THR A 440 -32.79 29.31 3.61
N ILE A 441 -31.58 29.50 4.15
CA ILE A 441 -31.26 30.66 4.99
C ILE A 441 -31.31 31.95 4.17
N ILE A 442 -30.69 31.98 2.98
CA ILE A 442 -30.71 33.15 2.09
C ILE A 442 -32.15 33.49 1.68
N PHE A 443 -32.95 32.49 1.31
CA PHE A 443 -34.36 32.69 0.96
C PHE A 443 -35.18 33.26 2.12
N LEU A 444 -34.96 32.77 3.34
CA LEU A 444 -35.60 33.34 4.54
C LEU A 444 -35.15 34.78 4.80
N PHE A 445 -33.87 35.10 4.62
CA PHE A 445 -33.38 36.46 4.73
C PHE A 445 -33.99 37.39 3.68
N GLU A 446 -34.11 36.95 2.43
CA GLU A 446 -34.78 37.71 1.36
C GLU A 446 -36.25 37.96 1.70
N LEU A 447 -36.97 36.96 2.21
CA LEU A 447 -38.36 37.10 2.65
C LEU A 447 -38.50 38.09 3.82
N ILE A 448 -37.60 38.01 4.80
CA ILE A 448 -37.59 38.92 5.95
C ILE A 448 -37.27 40.35 5.49
N TYR A 449 -36.27 40.52 4.64
CA TYR A 449 -35.90 41.82 4.08
C TYR A 449 -37.03 42.41 3.23
N ALA A 450 -37.69 41.61 2.39
CA ALA A 450 -38.86 42.01 1.60
C ALA A 450 -40.03 42.41 2.52
N CYS A 451 -40.28 41.66 3.60
CA CYS A 451 -41.33 41.97 4.57
C CYS A 451 -41.03 43.27 5.35
N ILE A 452 -39.79 43.48 5.79
CA ILE A 452 -39.35 44.69 6.49
C ILE A 452 -39.41 45.91 5.56
N SER A 453 -38.89 45.80 4.34
CA SER A 453 -38.93 46.89 3.35
C SER A 453 -40.37 47.25 2.95
N TYR A 454 -41.24 46.26 2.76
CA TYR A 454 -42.67 46.48 2.52
C TYR A 454 -43.35 47.21 3.70
N ARG A 455 -43.10 46.79 4.95
CA ARG A 455 -43.63 47.47 6.14
C ARG A 455 -43.12 48.91 6.30
N LEU A 456 -41.84 49.16 6.01
CA LEU A 456 -41.24 50.50 6.01
C LEU A 456 -41.84 51.42 4.93
N GLN A 457 -42.14 50.87 3.74
CA GLN A 457 -42.75 51.63 2.65
C GLN A 457 -44.23 51.95 2.93
N ASN A 458 -44.95 51.07 3.63
CA ASN A 458 -46.33 51.32 4.04
C ASN A 458 -46.45 52.36 5.18
N SER A 459 -45.45 52.46 6.07
CA SER A 459 -45.35 53.55 7.05
C SER A 459 -45.07 54.92 6.41
N ARG A 460 -44.44 54.98 5.22
CA ARG A 460 -44.24 56.23 4.47
C ARG A 460 -45.46 56.67 3.65
N LYS A 461 -46.38 55.76 3.29
CA LYS A 461 -47.62 56.09 2.55
C LYS A 461 -48.75 56.68 3.41
N LYS A 462 -48.63 56.72 4.74
CA LYS A 462 -49.58 57.43 5.63
C LYS A 462 -49.40 58.97 5.65
N ILE A 463 -48.40 59.50 4.93
CA ILE A 463 -48.14 60.95 4.83
C ILE A 463 -48.18 61.34 3.34
N CYS A 464 -49.39 61.38 2.77
CA CYS A 464 -49.76 62.19 1.61
C CYS A 464 -51.21 62.63 1.82
N LEU A 465 -51.44 63.94 1.75
CA LEU A 465 -52.56 64.71 2.32
C LEU A 465 -53.98 64.32 1.85
N PRO A 466 -55.02 64.71 2.62
CA PRO A 466 -56.42 64.68 2.21
C PRO A 466 -56.78 65.92 1.39
N CYS A 467 -57.48 65.75 0.26
CA CYS A 467 -58.25 66.82 -0.38
C CYS A 467 -59.44 66.25 -1.17
N CYS A 468 -60.64 66.70 -0.77
CA CYS A 468 -61.91 66.77 -1.51
C CYS A 468 -62.76 65.48 -1.73
N VAL A 469 -63.62 65.18 -0.75
CA VAL A 469 -65.11 65.28 -0.79
C VAL A 469 -65.90 64.67 -1.98
N ILE A 470 -66.65 63.61 -1.66
CA ILE A 470 -68.06 63.24 -2.01
C ILE A 470 -68.51 63.20 -3.49
N LYS A 471 -68.92 62.01 -3.97
CA LYS A 471 -70.30 61.72 -4.44
C LYS A 471 -70.55 60.24 -4.78
N GLU A 472 -71.59 59.67 -4.17
CA GLU A 472 -72.31 58.48 -4.64
C GLU A 472 -73.07 58.77 -5.95
N LYS A 473 -73.12 57.80 -6.89
CA LYS A 473 -74.36 57.16 -7.41
C LYS A 473 -74.11 56.24 -8.62
N ILE A 474 -74.61 55.01 -8.47
CA ILE A 474 -75.32 54.13 -9.42
C ILE A 474 -75.42 54.63 -10.88
N GLN A 475 -74.97 53.80 -11.83
CA GLN A 475 -75.69 53.51 -13.09
C GLN A 475 -75.26 52.14 -13.66
N ASN A 476 -76.24 51.25 -13.82
CA ASN A 476 -76.14 49.96 -14.51
C ASN A 476 -76.06 50.12 -16.04
N SER A 477 -75.51 49.08 -16.67
CA SER A 477 -75.89 48.46 -17.95
C SER A 477 -75.18 48.82 -19.27
N LEU A 478 -74.91 47.73 -20.02
CA LEU A 478 -74.53 47.56 -21.45
C LEU A 478 -73.02 47.77 -21.73
N ASN A 479 -72.27 46.87 -22.37
CA ASN A 479 -72.64 45.75 -23.25
C ASN A 479 -71.45 44.77 -23.42
N ASN A 480 -71.80 43.48 -23.43
CA ASN A 480 -71.22 42.30 -24.08
C ASN A 480 -69.87 42.31 -24.82
N ASN A 481 -69.14 41.21 -24.56
CA ASN A 481 -68.36 40.36 -25.47
C ASN A 481 -67.14 40.97 -26.17
N PHE A 482 -65.94 40.41 -25.88
CA PHE A 482 -65.12 39.78 -26.93
C PHE A 482 -63.99 38.91 -26.34
N SER A 483 -63.98 37.65 -26.80
CA SER A 483 -62.86 36.72 -26.98
C SER A 483 -62.04 36.25 -25.77
N ASN A 484 -62.54 35.17 -25.15
CA ASN A 484 -61.71 34.04 -24.70
C ASN A 484 -61.32 33.21 -25.93
N GLU A 485 -60.07 33.28 -26.39
CA GLU A 485 -59.46 32.21 -27.19
C GLU A 485 -57.94 32.37 -27.22
N LYS A 486 -57.22 31.25 -26.97
CA LYS A 486 -55.76 31.03 -26.95
C LYS A 486 -55.08 31.03 -25.57
N CYS A 487 -55.35 29.99 -24.80
CA CYS A 487 -54.33 29.47 -23.88
C CYS A 487 -54.50 27.96 -23.61
N ILE A 488 -54.63 27.14 -24.66
CA ILE A 488 -54.40 25.70 -24.58
C ILE A 488 -53.73 25.29 -25.90
N ILE A 489 -52.44 24.95 -25.82
CA ILE A 489 -51.62 24.07 -26.69
C ILE A 489 -50.16 24.50 -26.50
N MET A 490 -49.43 23.79 -25.64
CA MET A 490 -47.97 23.52 -25.71
C MET A 490 -47.50 22.86 -24.40
N LEU A 491 -48.13 21.74 -24.05
CA LEU A 491 -47.56 20.75 -23.12
C LEU A 491 -47.50 19.41 -23.87
N LYS A 492 -46.71 19.36 -24.95
CA LYS A 492 -46.36 18.10 -25.62
C LYS A 492 -45.11 17.56 -24.93
N LYS A 493 -45.35 16.87 -23.81
CA LYS A 493 -44.37 16.03 -23.11
C LYS A 493 -43.99 14.90 -24.06
N SER A 494 -42.74 14.85 -24.49
CA SER A 494 -42.20 13.71 -25.24
C SER A 494 -42.25 12.46 -24.35
N SER A 495 -42.80 11.37 -24.89
CA SER A 495 -42.77 10.04 -24.30
C SER A 495 -41.34 9.51 -24.26
N PRO A 496 -40.91 8.78 -23.22
CA PRO A 496 -39.62 8.12 -23.23
C PRO A 496 -39.62 6.96 -24.24
N ILE A 497 -38.43 6.68 -24.76
CA ILE A 497 -38.15 5.59 -25.69
C ILE A 497 -38.49 4.25 -25.02
N ILE A 498 -39.33 3.47 -25.70
CA ILE A 498 -39.67 2.09 -25.36
C ILE A 498 -38.39 1.25 -25.54
N TYR A 499 -37.77 0.83 -24.44
CA TYR A 499 -36.92 -0.35 -24.48
C TYR A 499 -37.84 -1.56 -24.58
N GLN A 500 -37.70 -2.34 -25.66
CA GLN A 500 -38.28 -3.67 -25.72
C GLN A 500 -37.66 -4.52 -24.61
N ASN A 501 -38.51 -4.99 -23.69
CA ASN A 501 -38.19 -6.06 -22.76
C ASN A 501 -37.81 -7.30 -23.57
N HIS A 502 -36.51 -7.62 -23.65
CA HIS A 502 -36.09 -9.01 -23.76
C HIS A 502 -36.10 -9.62 -22.36
N GLU A 503 -37.30 -9.87 -21.83
CA GLU A 503 -37.49 -10.84 -20.76
C GLU A 503 -37.37 -12.23 -21.38
N ASN A 504 -36.23 -12.88 -21.17
CA ASN A 504 -36.08 -14.34 -20.93
C ASN A 504 -34.63 -14.79 -21.11
N VAL A 505 -33.69 -14.27 -20.31
CA VAL A 505 -32.44 -14.98 -20.03
C VAL A 505 -32.03 -14.71 -18.57
N LEU A 506 -32.81 -15.23 -17.62
CA LEU A 506 -32.39 -15.36 -16.22
C LEU A 506 -31.34 -16.48 -16.14
N ILE A 507 -30.09 -16.19 -16.50
CA ILE A 507 -28.97 -17.08 -16.19
C ILE A 507 -28.59 -16.86 -14.73
N GLN A 508 -29.15 -17.69 -13.84
CA GLN A 508 -28.58 -17.95 -12.52
C GLN A 508 -27.24 -18.70 -12.70
N GLY A 509 -26.22 -17.99 -13.20
CA GLY A 509 -24.88 -18.53 -13.33
C GLY A 509 -24.23 -18.63 -11.96
N LYS A 510 -24.17 -19.83 -11.38
CA LYS A 510 -23.45 -20.09 -10.14
C LYS A 510 -21.97 -19.77 -10.38
N ARG A 511 -21.41 -18.81 -9.62
CA ARG A 511 -19.98 -18.48 -9.72
C ARG A 511 -19.16 -19.62 -9.08
N GLN A 512 -18.13 -20.08 -9.78
CA GLN A 512 -17.25 -21.13 -9.29
C GLN A 512 -15.79 -20.69 -9.42
N PHE A 513 -15.01 -20.90 -8.36
CA PHE A 513 -13.59 -20.57 -8.32
C PHE A 513 -12.77 -21.84 -8.54
N ILE A 514 -11.93 -21.85 -9.57
CA ILE A 514 -11.09 -23.00 -9.94
C ILE A 514 -9.67 -22.49 -10.18
N ASN A 515 -8.69 -23.02 -9.44
CA ASN A 515 -7.26 -22.72 -9.60
C ASN A 515 -6.92 -21.22 -9.69
N GLY A 516 -7.48 -20.40 -8.80
CA GLY A 516 -7.15 -18.97 -8.76
C GLY A 516 -7.95 -18.09 -9.72
N ARG A 517 -8.89 -18.64 -10.50
CA ARG A 517 -9.71 -17.89 -11.47
C ARG A 517 -11.20 -18.13 -11.26
N SER A 518 -11.98 -17.06 -11.35
CA SER A 518 -13.43 -17.08 -11.21
C SER A 518 -14.12 -17.32 -12.56
N TYR A 519 -15.04 -18.27 -12.61
CA TYR A 519 -15.83 -18.62 -13.80
C TYR A 519 -17.33 -18.49 -13.51
N TYR A 520 -18.11 -18.06 -14.50
CA TYR A 520 -19.55 -18.30 -14.53
C TYR A 520 -19.83 -19.70 -15.05
N VAL A 521 -20.57 -20.50 -14.29
CA VAL A 521 -21.09 -21.79 -14.76
C VAL A 521 -22.44 -21.51 -15.44
N ILE A 522 -22.48 -21.59 -16.76
CA ILE A 522 -23.72 -21.54 -17.52
C ILE A 522 -24.10 -22.98 -17.86
N THR A 523 -25.31 -23.37 -17.50
CA THR A 523 -25.89 -24.64 -17.95
C THR A 523 -26.71 -24.34 -19.20
N ASN A 524 -26.35 -24.96 -20.32
CA ASN A 524 -27.18 -24.93 -21.51
C ASN A 524 -28.51 -25.66 -21.21
N PRO A 525 -29.59 -25.38 -21.95
CA PRO A 525 -30.86 -26.10 -21.80
C PRO A 525 -30.73 -27.63 -22.02
N VAL A 526 -29.65 -28.07 -22.68
CA VAL A 526 -29.30 -29.48 -22.92
C VAL A 526 -28.57 -30.14 -21.72
N GLY A 527 -28.22 -29.37 -20.68
CA GLY A 527 -27.57 -29.87 -19.45
C GLY A 527 -26.05 -29.72 -19.40
N ASP A 528 -25.40 -29.35 -20.52
CA ASP A 528 -23.96 -29.14 -20.57
C ASP A 528 -23.52 -27.91 -19.79
N ARG A 529 -22.48 -28.08 -18.96
CA ARG A 529 -21.89 -27.00 -18.15
C ARG A 529 -20.76 -26.32 -18.91
N LYS A 530 -20.96 -25.05 -19.27
CA LYS A 530 -19.92 -24.20 -19.87
C LYS A 530 -19.35 -23.25 -18.82
N LEU A 531 -18.02 -23.24 -18.69
CA LEU A 531 -17.29 -22.33 -17.81
C LEU A 531 -16.85 -21.10 -18.60
N ILE A 532 -17.35 -19.92 -18.24
CA ILE A 532 -16.94 -18.66 -18.85
C ILE A 532 -16.03 -17.90 -17.87
N PRO A 533 -14.76 -17.64 -18.22
CA PRO A 533 -13.84 -16.90 -17.35
C PRO A 533 -14.31 -15.46 -17.19
N ILE A 534 -14.35 -14.97 -15.95
CA ILE A 534 -14.70 -13.58 -15.66
C ILE A 534 -13.49 -12.70 -16.04
N ARG A 535 -13.57 -12.05 -17.20
CA ARG A 535 -12.67 -10.94 -17.59
C ARG A 535 -13.39 -9.61 -17.37
N THR A 536 -12.63 -8.52 -17.32
CA THR A 536 -13.11 -7.14 -17.06
C THR A 536 -14.48 -6.88 -17.71
N PRO A 537 -15.42 -6.23 -17.00
CA PRO A 537 -16.81 -6.09 -17.46
C PRO A 537 -16.95 -5.43 -18.85
N SER A 538 -15.95 -4.66 -19.28
CA SER A 538 -15.87 -4.07 -20.62
C SER A 538 -15.80 -5.10 -21.76
N ALA A 539 -15.26 -6.30 -21.53
CA ALA A 539 -15.15 -7.33 -22.55
C ALA A 539 -16.46 -8.12 -22.76
N PHE A 540 -17.37 -8.09 -21.76
CA PHE A 540 -18.63 -8.83 -21.81
C PHE A 540 -19.64 -8.19 -22.77
N LEU A 541 -19.51 -6.87 -23.01
CA LEU A 541 -20.34 -6.12 -23.97
C LEU A 541 -20.08 -6.49 -25.43
N PHE A 542 -18.95 -7.13 -25.76
CA PHE A 542 -18.57 -7.45 -27.14
C PHE A 542 -18.82 -8.91 -27.54
N GLN A 543 -19.32 -9.75 -26.63
CA GLN A 543 -19.47 -11.20 -26.89
C GLN A 543 -20.83 -11.63 -27.47
N TYR A 544 -21.77 -10.69 -27.68
CA TYR A 544 -23.12 -11.01 -28.20
C TYR A 544 -23.46 -10.34 -29.54
N THR A 545 -22.45 -9.88 -30.29
CA THR A 545 -22.61 -9.46 -31.68
C THR A 545 -21.99 -10.49 -32.61
N THR A 546 -22.64 -11.63 -32.78
CA THR A 546 -22.50 -12.51 -33.95
C THR A 546 -23.78 -13.29 -34.13
#